data_AF-A0AAE7A3X1-F1
#
_entry.id   AF-A0AAE7A3X1-F1
#
_cell.length_a   1.000
_cell.length_b   1.000
_cell.length_c   1.000
_cell.angle_alpha   90.00
_cell.angle_beta   90.00
_cell.angle_gamma   90.00
#
_symmetry.space_group_name_H-M   'P 1'
#
loop_
_entity.id
_entity.type
_entity.pdbx_description
1 polymer ?
#
loop_
_entity_poly.entity_id
_entity_poly.type
_entity_poly.pdbx_seq_one_letter_code
_entity_poly.pdbx_strand_id
1 'polypeptide(L)'
;MITNSNAFFILKQQIQSAIDFSVLCCHAVPALNAYIKAVEKGGAPKLPDADHFKGDPNFEQLRGYIPEYRRNLGKLMFINSFSYFEAYFKSLISEVLKFHGGQEAFVERARERQHQHLVFAEDQKTKNAANKLREHAKPSHSLKYVKYTNEIEHTDFRFPSELFAAFGIMELGNSYSDLKASQIPHVAQYCFGVELTAADITSFSSYRDLRNNVVHGKTLTVEFNEANAANKFLRALALKIDKHVVRHFLVIEI
;
A
#
# COMPACT_ATOMS: atom_id res chain seq x y z
N MET A 1 23.08 -0.42 0.89
CA MET A 1 22.01 -1.41 1.09
C MET A 1 20.68 -0.69 0.93
N ILE A 2 19.73 -1.23 0.18
CA ILE A 2 18.41 -0.60 0.01
C ILE A 2 17.71 -0.62 1.37
N THR A 3 17.35 0.56 1.90
CA THR A 3 16.66 0.70 3.19
C THR A 3 15.15 0.84 3.04
N ASN A 4 14.73 1.47 1.95
CA ASN A 4 13.34 1.72 1.58
C ASN A 4 13.21 1.67 0.05
N SER A 5 12.04 1.28 -0.45
CA SER A 5 11.73 1.40 -1.88
C SER A 5 11.62 2.86 -2.32
N ASN A 6 11.81 3.12 -3.62
CA ASN A 6 11.53 4.42 -4.21
C ASN A 6 10.04 4.77 -4.11
N ALA A 7 9.15 3.77 -4.25
CA ALA A 7 7.71 3.93 -4.05
C ALA A 7 7.39 4.49 -2.65
N PHE A 8 8.02 3.98 -1.60
CA PHE A 8 7.82 4.48 -0.23
C PHE A 8 8.40 5.88 -0.02
N PHE A 9 9.53 6.19 -0.67
CA PHE A 9 10.10 7.54 -0.63
C PHE A 9 9.13 8.58 -1.22
N ILE A 10 8.51 8.29 -2.36
CA ILE A 10 7.50 9.16 -2.98
C ILE A 10 6.29 9.33 -2.07
N LEU A 11 5.77 8.24 -1.49
CA LEU A 11 4.67 8.29 -0.52
C LEU A 11 4.98 9.25 0.63
N LYS A 12 6.18 9.13 1.21
CA LYS A 12 6.61 9.95 2.34
C LYS A 12 6.62 11.43 1.96
N GLN A 13 7.10 11.79 0.77
CA GLN A 13 7.09 13.16 0.28
C GLN A 13 5.67 13.70 0.06
N GLN A 14 4.80 12.92 -0.57
CA GLN A 14 3.41 13.32 -0.84
C GLN A 14 2.62 13.52 0.46
N ILE A 15 2.78 12.61 1.43
CA ILE A 15 2.16 12.74 2.75
C ILE A 15 2.68 13.98 3.48
N GLN A 16 4.00 14.20 3.48
CA GLN A 16 4.59 15.36 4.17
C GLN A 16 4.10 16.67 3.55
N SER A 17 4.10 16.77 2.22
CA SER A 17 3.57 17.94 1.51
C SER A 17 2.11 18.23 1.84
N ALA A 18 1.25 17.20 1.92
CA ALA A 18 -0.14 17.35 2.32
C ALA A 18 -0.31 17.83 3.77
N ILE A 19 0.56 17.37 4.68
CA ILE A 19 0.59 17.83 6.07
C ILE A 19 1.07 19.28 6.15
N ASP A 20 2.15 19.62 5.46
CA ASP A 20 2.71 20.99 5.45
C ASP A 20 1.67 21.99 4.92
N PHE A 21 0.96 21.63 3.86
CA PHE A 21 -0.16 22.43 3.35
C PHE A 21 -1.32 22.54 4.35
N SER A 22 -1.61 21.48 5.09
CA SER A 22 -2.64 21.50 6.14
C SER A 22 -2.25 22.42 7.30
N VAL A 23 -0.97 22.41 7.69
CA VAL A 23 -0.42 23.33 8.71
C VAL A 23 -0.53 24.77 8.21
N LEU A 24 -0.15 25.04 6.96
CA LEU A 24 -0.29 26.36 6.35
C LEU A 24 -1.75 26.85 6.41
N CYS A 25 -2.71 26.03 5.99
CA CYS A 25 -4.14 26.36 6.08
C CYS A 25 -4.59 26.65 7.52
N CYS A 26 -4.10 25.87 8.49
CA CYS A 26 -4.41 26.04 9.91
C CYS A 26 -3.85 27.33 10.52
N HIS A 27 -2.81 27.93 9.93
CA HIS A 27 -2.34 29.28 10.29
C HIS A 27 -3.04 30.38 9.48
N ALA A 28 -3.26 30.15 8.19
CA ALA A 28 -3.84 31.13 7.27
C ALA A 28 -5.28 31.49 7.61
N VAL A 29 -6.14 30.51 7.92
CA VAL A 29 -7.57 30.77 8.17
C VAL A 29 -7.80 31.56 9.47
N PRO A 30 -7.14 31.24 10.61
CA PRO A 30 -7.22 32.10 11.80
C PRO A 30 -6.67 33.51 11.57
N ALA A 31 -5.57 33.65 10.82
CA ALA A 31 -5.03 34.96 10.46
C ALA A 31 -6.02 35.77 9.61
N LEU A 32 -6.66 35.14 8.61
CA LEU A 32 -7.72 35.76 7.82
C LEU A 32 -8.89 36.19 8.72
N ASN A 33 -9.33 35.35 9.65
CA ASN A 33 -10.41 35.70 10.60
C ASN A 33 -10.03 36.92 11.47
N ALA A 34 -8.79 36.98 11.96
CA ALA A 34 -8.31 38.13 12.72
C ALA A 34 -8.27 39.40 11.87
N TYR A 35 -7.86 39.28 10.60
CA TYR A 35 -7.79 40.40 9.67
C TYR A 35 -9.18 40.91 9.27
N ILE A 36 -10.14 40.03 9.04
CA ILE A 36 -11.56 40.40 8.82
C ILE A 36 -12.07 41.27 9.98
N LYS A 37 -11.82 40.84 11.22
CA LYS A 37 -12.19 41.63 12.42
C LYS A 37 -11.47 42.97 12.51
N ALA A 38 -10.23 43.07 12.00
CA ALA A 38 -9.50 44.34 11.97
C ALA A 38 -10.13 45.32 10.98
N VAL A 39 -10.55 44.84 9.79
CA VAL A 39 -11.26 45.68 8.81
C VAL A 39 -12.59 46.16 9.38
N GLU A 40 -13.37 45.28 10.01
CA GLU A 40 -14.67 45.64 10.64
C GLU A 40 -14.54 46.74 11.70
N LYS A 41 -13.42 46.75 12.43
CA LYS A 41 -13.14 47.74 13.48
C LYS A 41 -12.46 49.01 12.95
N GLY A 42 -12.28 49.15 11.63
CA GLY A 42 -11.57 50.27 11.03
C GLY A 42 -10.05 50.25 11.26
N GLY A 43 -9.49 49.14 11.73
CA GLY A 43 -8.05 48.96 11.94
C GLY A 43 -7.28 48.58 10.67
N ALA A 44 -7.98 48.23 9.59
CA ALA A 44 -7.41 47.98 8.27
C ALA A 44 -8.37 48.49 7.17
N PRO A 45 -7.86 48.99 6.03
CA PRO A 45 -8.70 49.63 5.01
C PRO A 45 -9.50 48.64 4.14
N LYS A 46 -8.92 47.48 3.80
CA LYS A 46 -9.55 46.40 3.01
C LYS A 46 -8.88 45.06 3.28
N LEU A 47 -9.50 43.95 2.89
CA LEU A 47 -8.84 42.64 2.86
C LEU A 47 -7.71 42.61 1.80
N PRO A 48 -6.67 41.80 2.01
CA PRO A 48 -5.71 41.49 0.96
C PRO A 48 -6.43 40.88 -0.26
N ASP A 49 -5.95 41.24 -1.44
CA ASP A 49 -6.44 40.64 -2.67
C ASP A 49 -6.04 39.15 -2.71
N ALA A 50 -6.92 38.29 -3.25
CA ALA A 50 -6.62 36.87 -3.36
C ALA A 50 -5.52 36.63 -4.41
N ASP A 51 -4.58 35.73 -4.10
CA ASP A 51 -3.43 35.43 -4.96
C ASP A 51 -3.86 34.87 -6.33
N HIS A 52 -4.75 33.88 -6.33
CA HIS A 52 -5.20 33.22 -7.56
C HIS A 52 -6.58 33.67 -8.07
N PHE A 53 -7.49 34.05 -7.17
CA PHE A 53 -8.87 34.40 -7.54
C PHE A 53 -9.00 35.90 -7.85
N LYS A 54 -9.57 36.23 -9.00
CA LYS A 54 -9.79 37.63 -9.41
C LYS A 54 -11.12 38.17 -8.88
N GLY A 55 -11.16 39.46 -8.55
CA GLY A 55 -12.35 40.17 -8.09
C GLY A 55 -12.22 40.69 -6.66
N ASP A 56 -13.18 41.53 -6.25
CA ASP A 56 -13.19 42.08 -4.90
C ASP A 56 -13.54 41.00 -3.87
N PRO A 57 -12.82 40.94 -2.73
CA PRO A 57 -13.07 39.94 -1.71
C PRO A 57 -14.45 40.14 -1.05
N ASN A 58 -15.30 39.10 -1.11
CA ASN A 58 -16.60 39.09 -0.46
C ASN A 58 -16.48 38.69 1.02
N PHE A 59 -16.59 39.68 1.91
CA PHE A 59 -16.44 39.53 3.36
C PHE A 59 -17.40 38.52 3.97
N GLU A 60 -18.70 38.61 3.64
CA GLU A 60 -19.73 37.75 4.22
C GLU A 60 -19.55 36.29 3.78
N GLN A 61 -19.16 36.09 2.52
CA GLN A 61 -18.90 34.77 1.96
C GLN A 61 -17.69 34.11 2.63
N LEU A 62 -16.57 34.84 2.77
CA LEU A 62 -15.37 34.31 3.44
C LEU A 62 -15.66 33.97 4.91
N ARG A 63 -16.42 34.82 5.62
CA ARG A 63 -16.83 34.54 7.00
C ARG A 63 -17.66 33.26 7.08
N GLY A 64 -18.55 33.02 6.13
CA GLY A 64 -19.33 31.77 6.03
C GLY A 64 -18.50 30.51 5.81
N TYR A 65 -17.30 30.62 5.20
CA TYR A 65 -16.41 29.48 4.94
C TYR A 65 -15.51 29.11 6.12
N ILE A 66 -15.21 30.08 6.99
CA ILE A 66 -14.32 29.87 8.14
C ILE A 66 -14.82 28.75 9.06
N PRO A 67 -16.09 28.64 9.47
CA PRO A 67 -16.51 27.55 10.37
C PRO A 67 -16.23 26.14 9.83
N GLU A 68 -16.37 25.93 8.52
CA GLU A 68 -16.29 24.61 7.89
C GLU A 68 -14.89 24.25 7.37
N TYR A 69 -13.91 25.16 7.44
CA TYR A 69 -12.59 24.96 6.83
C TYR A 69 -11.89 23.70 7.33
N ARG A 70 -11.97 23.40 8.64
CA ARG A 70 -11.30 22.24 9.24
C ARG A 70 -11.87 20.92 8.74
N ARG A 71 -13.19 20.85 8.53
CA ARG A 71 -13.86 19.66 8.02
C ARG A 71 -13.56 19.44 6.54
N ASN A 72 -13.50 20.51 5.75
CA ASN A 72 -13.08 20.43 4.36
C ASN A 72 -11.60 20.05 4.23
N LEU A 73 -10.74 20.63 5.07
CA LEU A 73 -9.32 20.28 5.11
C LEU A 73 -9.11 18.82 5.55
N GLY A 74 -9.82 18.36 6.59
CA GLY A 74 -9.78 16.97 7.05
C GLY A 74 -10.19 16.00 5.94
N LYS A 75 -11.29 16.29 5.24
CA LYS A 75 -11.75 15.52 4.07
C LYS A 75 -10.69 15.44 2.97
N LEU A 76 -10.12 16.58 2.56
CA LEU A 76 -9.09 16.62 1.51
C LEU A 76 -7.82 15.87 1.93
N MET A 77 -7.36 16.09 3.15
CA MET A 77 -6.18 15.42 3.70
C MET A 77 -6.38 13.90 3.74
N PHE A 78 -7.56 13.44 4.14
CA PHE A 78 -7.91 12.03 4.18
C PHE A 78 -7.93 11.38 2.78
N ILE A 79 -8.64 11.99 1.82
CA ILE A 79 -8.70 11.49 0.43
C ILE A 79 -7.29 11.39 -0.16
N ASN A 80 -6.48 12.44 0.02
CA ASN A 80 -5.12 12.48 -0.49
C ASN A 80 -4.26 11.38 0.15
N SER A 81 -4.30 11.24 1.48
CA SER A 81 -3.54 10.23 2.20
C SER A 81 -3.87 8.81 1.73
N PHE A 82 -5.17 8.52 1.53
CA PHE A 82 -5.60 7.21 1.03
C PHE A 82 -5.16 6.98 -0.41
N SER A 83 -5.34 7.98 -1.29
CA SER A 83 -4.96 7.89 -2.70
C SER A 83 -3.45 7.71 -2.89
N TYR A 84 -2.63 8.41 -2.10
CA TYR A 84 -1.18 8.24 -2.11
C TYR A 84 -0.77 6.84 -1.65
N PHE A 85 -1.43 6.29 -0.62
CA PHE A 85 -1.19 4.92 -0.18
C PHE A 85 -1.54 3.89 -1.27
N GLU A 86 -2.66 4.05 -1.97
CA GLU A 86 -3.03 3.17 -3.09
C GLU A 86 -1.97 3.22 -4.21
N ALA A 87 -1.57 4.44 -4.60
CA ALA A 87 -0.54 4.64 -5.63
C ALA A 87 0.81 4.05 -5.23
N TYR A 88 1.20 4.22 -3.96
CA TYR A 88 2.39 3.60 -3.37
C TYR A 88 2.36 2.08 -3.55
N PHE A 89 1.28 1.42 -3.14
CA PHE A 89 1.24 -0.04 -3.14
C PHE A 89 1.36 -0.61 -4.56
N LYS A 90 0.70 0.02 -5.54
CA LYS A 90 0.85 -0.34 -6.96
C LYS A 90 2.26 -0.09 -7.49
N SER A 91 2.85 1.05 -7.11
CA SER A 91 4.21 1.40 -7.50
C SER A 91 5.25 0.46 -6.91
N LEU A 92 5.04 -0.01 -5.67
CA LEU A 92 5.90 -1.00 -5.02
C LEU A 92 5.91 -2.32 -5.78
N ILE A 93 4.75 -2.81 -6.22
CA ILE A 93 4.66 -4.02 -7.05
C ILE A 93 5.44 -3.82 -8.36
N SER A 94 5.23 -2.68 -9.03
CA SER A 94 5.98 -2.33 -10.25
C SER A 94 7.49 -2.29 -10.02
N GLU A 95 7.93 -1.73 -8.88
CA GLU A 95 9.34 -1.64 -8.50
C GLU A 95 9.95 -3.02 -8.25
N VAL A 96 9.24 -3.92 -7.57
CA VAL A 96 9.66 -5.32 -7.37
C VAL A 96 9.83 -6.02 -8.73
N LEU A 97 8.84 -5.92 -9.62
CA LEU A 97 8.94 -6.55 -10.95
C LEU A 97 10.11 -5.99 -11.75
N LYS A 98 10.32 -4.66 -11.73
CA LYS A 98 11.45 -4.01 -12.43
C LYS A 98 12.80 -4.38 -11.84
N PHE A 99 12.91 -4.48 -10.52
CA PHE A 99 14.12 -4.91 -9.84
C PHE A 99 14.56 -6.31 -10.32
N HIS A 100 13.57 -7.16 -10.63
CA HIS A 100 13.76 -8.50 -11.18
C HIS A 100 13.84 -8.54 -12.72
N GLY A 101 14.26 -7.46 -13.37
CA GLY A 101 14.46 -7.40 -14.82
C GLY A 101 13.16 -7.23 -15.62
N GLY A 102 12.05 -6.93 -14.95
CA GLY A 102 10.72 -6.82 -15.57
C GLY A 102 9.88 -8.08 -15.40
N GLN A 103 8.58 -7.97 -15.72
CA GLN A 103 7.62 -9.06 -15.56
C GLN A 103 8.02 -10.31 -16.36
N GLU A 104 8.35 -10.14 -17.64
CA GLU A 104 8.69 -11.27 -18.53
C GLU A 104 9.92 -12.02 -18.02
N ALA A 105 11.02 -11.31 -17.75
CA ALA A 105 12.24 -11.92 -17.23
C ALA A 105 12.02 -12.61 -15.86
N PHE A 106 11.16 -12.05 -15.01
CA PHE A 106 10.86 -12.67 -13.73
C PHE A 106 10.00 -13.94 -13.87
N VAL A 107 9.02 -13.92 -14.78
CA VAL A 107 8.21 -15.10 -15.12
C VAL A 107 9.08 -16.20 -15.72
N GLU A 108 9.98 -15.86 -16.65
CA GLU A 108 10.88 -16.85 -17.28
C GLU A 108 11.81 -17.49 -16.25
N ARG A 109 12.43 -16.71 -15.34
CA ARG A 109 13.23 -17.28 -14.24
C ARG A 109 12.42 -18.17 -13.30
N ALA A 110 11.15 -17.90 -13.09
CA ALA A 110 10.27 -18.78 -12.32
C ALA A 110 9.92 -20.06 -13.10
N ARG A 111 9.72 -19.97 -14.42
CA ARG A 111 9.48 -21.12 -15.31
C ARG A 111 10.71 -22.01 -15.44
N GLU A 112 11.91 -21.45 -15.52
CA GLU A 112 13.16 -22.22 -15.55
C GLU A 112 13.29 -23.08 -14.29
N ARG A 113 13.00 -22.52 -13.11
CA ARG A 113 12.97 -23.26 -11.85
C ARG A 113 11.88 -24.33 -11.79
N GLN A 114 10.70 -24.03 -12.35
CA GLN A 114 9.63 -25.01 -12.50
C GLN A 114 10.05 -26.16 -13.43
N HIS A 115 10.77 -25.86 -14.52
CA HIS A 115 11.29 -26.86 -15.45
C HIS A 115 12.37 -27.72 -14.80
N GLN A 116 13.30 -27.12 -14.04
CA GLN A 116 14.29 -27.84 -13.25
C GLN A 116 13.64 -28.87 -12.33
N HIS A 117 12.54 -28.51 -11.64
CA HIS A 117 11.78 -29.49 -10.85
C HIS A 117 11.32 -30.69 -11.67
N LEU A 118 10.78 -30.49 -12.88
CA LEU A 118 10.31 -31.59 -13.73
C LEU A 118 11.46 -32.53 -14.13
N VAL A 119 12.65 -31.99 -14.37
CA VAL A 119 13.86 -32.77 -14.66
C VAL A 119 14.32 -33.54 -13.42
N PHE A 120 14.43 -32.89 -12.26
CA PHE A 120 14.87 -33.52 -11.01
C PHE A 120 13.85 -34.50 -10.43
N ALA A 121 12.56 -34.33 -10.69
CA ALA A 121 11.52 -35.28 -10.29
C ALA A 121 11.69 -36.65 -10.98
N GLU A 122 12.42 -36.71 -12.11
CA GLU A 122 12.76 -37.94 -12.81
C GLU A 122 14.08 -38.58 -12.35
N ASP A 123 14.91 -37.86 -11.56
CA ASP A 123 16.09 -38.45 -10.93
C ASP A 123 15.68 -39.65 -10.06
N GLN A 124 16.38 -40.78 -10.22
CA GLN A 124 15.92 -42.04 -9.63
C GLN A 124 15.79 -41.98 -8.11
N LYS A 125 16.70 -41.29 -7.42
CA LYS A 125 16.68 -41.17 -5.96
C LYS A 125 15.54 -40.26 -5.50
N THR A 126 15.39 -39.13 -6.15
CA THR A 126 14.34 -38.13 -5.89
C THR A 126 12.95 -38.70 -6.19
N LYS A 127 12.79 -39.38 -7.32
CA LYS A 127 11.58 -40.09 -7.73
C LYS A 127 11.15 -41.15 -6.73
N ASN A 128 12.10 -41.94 -6.23
CA ASN A 128 11.82 -42.97 -5.23
C ASN A 128 11.29 -42.39 -3.93
N ALA A 129 11.90 -41.31 -3.42
CA ALA A 129 11.46 -40.62 -2.22
C ALA A 129 10.11 -39.90 -2.43
N ALA A 130 9.94 -39.17 -3.54
CA ALA A 130 8.70 -38.51 -3.90
C ALA A 130 7.53 -39.51 -4.03
N ASN A 131 7.76 -40.69 -4.60
CA ASN A 131 6.75 -41.75 -4.67
C ASN A 131 6.25 -42.22 -3.30
N LYS A 132 7.05 -42.08 -2.23
CA LYS A 132 6.61 -42.40 -0.85
C LYS A 132 5.73 -41.30 -0.24
N LEU A 133 5.71 -40.11 -0.82
CA LEU A 133 4.87 -38.98 -0.46
C LEU A 133 3.61 -38.87 -1.33
N ARG A 134 3.56 -39.55 -2.49
CA ARG A 134 2.40 -39.64 -3.40
C ARG A 134 1.33 -40.62 -2.89
N GLU A 135 0.88 -40.43 -1.66
CA GLU A 135 -0.22 -41.20 -1.06
C GLU A 135 -1.14 -40.27 -0.27
N HIS A 136 -2.39 -40.69 -0.02
CA HIS A 136 -3.24 -39.98 0.91
C HIS A 136 -2.62 -39.99 2.31
N ALA A 137 -2.49 -38.81 2.92
CA ALA A 137 -1.84 -38.64 4.21
C ALA A 137 -2.55 -39.46 5.29
N LYS A 138 -1.79 -40.34 5.95
CA LYS A 138 -2.24 -41.13 7.11
C LYS A 138 -1.55 -40.59 8.36
N PRO A 139 -2.28 -40.21 9.43
CA PRO A 139 -1.66 -39.69 10.66
C PRO A 139 -0.62 -40.64 11.27
N SER A 140 -0.82 -41.96 11.17
CA SER A 140 0.11 -42.98 11.63
C SER A 140 1.45 -43.01 10.88
N HIS A 141 1.55 -42.36 9.72
CA HIS A 141 2.75 -42.32 8.88
C HIS A 141 3.49 -40.98 8.95
N SER A 142 3.19 -40.11 9.93
CA SER A 142 3.81 -38.78 10.05
C SER A 142 5.35 -38.82 9.99
N LEU A 143 5.97 -39.72 10.75
CA LEU A 143 7.44 -39.89 10.76
C LEU A 143 7.99 -40.34 9.39
N LYS A 144 7.25 -41.19 8.66
CA LYS A 144 7.60 -41.60 7.29
C LYS A 144 7.60 -40.38 6.37
N TYR A 145 6.56 -39.54 6.45
CA TYR A 145 6.47 -38.35 5.61
C TYR A 145 7.57 -37.35 5.91
N VAL A 146 7.81 -37.03 7.19
CA VAL A 146 8.93 -36.15 7.59
C VAL A 146 10.26 -36.67 7.06
N LYS A 147 10.52 -37.97 7.18
CA LYS A 147 11.75 -38.57 6.65
C LYS A 147 11.91 -38.30 5.14
N TYR A 148 10.91 -38.65 4.33
CA TYR A 148 11.04 -38.51 2.87
C TYR A 148 10.94 -37.06 2.39
N THR A 149 10.26 -36.18 3.13
CA THR A 149 10.30 -34.73 2.91
C THR A 149 11.73 -34.22 3.09
N ASN A 150 12.38 -34.54 4.20
CA ASN A 150 13.76 -34.11 4.46
C ASN A 150 14.75 -34.69 3.43
N GLU A 151 14.49 -35.89 2.89
CA GLU A 151 15.32 -36.51 1.85
C GLU A 151 15.31 -35.73 0.53
N ILE A 152 14.23 -35.00 0.21
CA ILE A 152 14.09 -34.24 -1.05
C ILE A 152 14.14 -32.72 -0.85
N GLU A 153 13.93 -32.21 0.36
CA GLU A 153 13.97 -30.76 0.67
C GLU A 153 15.35 -30.12 0.42
N HIS A 154 16.43 -30.91 0.53
CA HIS A 154 17.80 -30.47 0.27
C HIS A 154 18.28 -30.75 -1.17
N THR A 155 17.38 -31.14 -2.08
CA THR A 155 17.70 -31.28 -3.50
C THR A 155 17.07 -30.12 -4.29
N ASP A 156 17.26 -30.11 -5.61
CA ASP A 156 16.57 -29.18 -6.50
C ASP A 156 15.10 -29.56 -6.75
N PHE A 157 14.59 -30.58 -6.04
CA PHE A 157 13.18 -30.88 -6.02
C PHE A 157 12.39 -29.74 -5.38
N ARG A 158 11.54 -29.08 -6.16
CA ARG A 158 10.61 -28.07 -5.66
C ARG A 158 9.28 -28.69 -5.22
N PHE A 159 8.72 -28.26 -4.10
CA PHE A 159 7.40 -28.71 -3.69
C PHE A 159 6.29 -28.03 -4.51
N PRO A 160 5.08 -28.61 -4.60
CA PRO A 160 3.97 -28.01 -5.34
C PRO A 160 3.66 -26.55 -4.96
N SER A 161 3.92 -26.15 -3.72
CA SER A 161 3.80 -24.78 -3.23
C SER A 161 4.65 -23.77 -4.00
N GLU A 162 5.79 -24.20 -4.56
CA GLU A 162 6.72 -23.34 -5.30
C GLU A 162 6.45 -23.37 -6.81
N LEU A 163 5.81 -24.43 -7.32
CA LEU A 163 5.52 -24.58 -8.76
C LEU A 163 4.51 -23.56 -9.29
N PHE A 164 3.71 -22.95 -8.41
CA PHE A 164 2.76 -21.90 -8.78
C PHE A 164 3.37 -20.50 -8.85
N ALA A 165 4.67 -20.32 -8.55
CA ALA A 165 5.32 -19.01 -8.54
C ALA A 165 5.23 -18.31 -9.90
N ALA A 166 5.49 -19.02 -11.01
CA ALA A 166 5.41 -18.44 -12.36
C ALA A 166 4.01 -17.92 -12.70
N PHE A 167 2.97 -18.69 -12.33
CA PHE A 167 1.58 -18.26 -12.49
C PHE A 167 1.27 -17.04 -11.63
N GLY A 168 1.67 -17.05 -10.35
CA GLY A 168 1.46 -15.93 -9.44
C GLY A 168 2.11 -14.63 -9.92
N ILE A 169 3.36 -14.68 -10.39
CA ILE A 169 4.07 -13.52 -10.93
C ILE A 169 3.39 -13.00 -12.20
N MET A 170 2.96 -13.89 -13.09
CA MET A 170 2.28 -13.54 -14.33
C MET A 170 0.94 -12.84 -14.05
N GLU A 171 0.10 -13.42 -13.20
CA GLU A 171 -1.20 -12.82 -12.83
C GLU A 171 -1.03 -11.49 -12.09
N LEU A 172 -0.05 -11.41 -11.19
CA LEU A 172 0.27 -10.15 -10.50
C LEU A 172 0.68 -9.07 -11.49
N GLY A 173 1.61 -9.38 -12.40
CA GLY A 173 2.10 -8.45 -13.42
C GLY A 173 1.00 -7.97 -14.36
N ASN A 174 0.05 -8.84 -14.69
CA ASN A 174 -1.08 -8.50 -15.57
C ASN A 174 -2.17 -7.65 -14.89
N SER A 175 -2.28 -7.68 -13.55
CA SER A 175 -3.44 -7.12 -12.85
C SER A 175 -3.12 -6.04 -11.82
N TYR A 176 -1.84 -5.82 -11.45
CA TYR A 176 -1.51 -4.90 -10.36
C TYR A 176 -1.91 -3.44 -10.63
N SER A 177 -1.94 -3.00 -11.89
CA SER A 177 -2.39 -1.65 -12.27
C SER A 177 -3.84 -1.40 -11.88
N ASP A 178 -4.69 -2.41 -12.02
CA ASP A 178 -6.14 -2.37 -11.79
C ASP A 178 -6.55 -2.85 -10.39
N LEU A 179 -5.56 -3.10 -9.53
CA LEU A 179 -5.77 -3.55 -8.17
C LEU A 179 -6.66 -2.55 -7.40
N LYS A 180 -7.76 -3.06 -6.86
CA LYS A 180 -8.71 -2.30 -6.04
C LYS A 180 -8.19 -2.17 -4.62
N ALA A 181 -8.50 -1.05 -3.94
CA ALA A 181 -8.18 -0.86 -2.53
C ALA A 181 -8.50 -2.08 -1.66
N SER A 182 -9.67 -2.70 -1.87
CA SER A 182 -10.13 -3.88 -1.11
C SER A 182 -9.21 -5.10 -1.22
N GLN A 183 -8.41 -5.19 -2.29
CA GLN A 183 -7.48 -6.30 -2.53
C GLN A 183 -6.11 -6.07 -1.89
N ILE A 184 -5.78 -4.84 -1.48
CA ILE A 184 -4.44 -4.50 -0.95
C ILE A 184 -4.04 -5.39 0.24
N PRO A 185 -4.87 -5.58 1.29
CA PRO A 185 -4.48 -6.44 2.42
C PRO A 185 -4.22 -7.89 1.99
N HIS A 186 -5.05 -8.41 1.08
CA HIS A 186 -4.91 -9.77 0.55
C HIS A 186 -3.59 -9.92 -0.22
N VAL A 187 -3.26 -8.99 -1.11
CA VAL A 187 -2.00 -9.04 -1.85
C VAL A 187 -0.80 -8.85 -0.92
N ALA A 188 -0.87 -7.96 0.06
CA ALA A 188 0.20 -7.79 1.05
C ALA A 188 0.46 -9.09 1.84
N GLN A 189 -0.58 -9.80 2.28
CA GLN A 189 -0.43 -11.05 3.03
C GLN A 189 0.00 -12.22 2.15
N TYR A 190 -0.72 -12.49 1.07
CA TYR A 190 -0.55 -13.74 0.31
C TYR A 190 0.50 -13.65 -0.79
N CYS A 191 0.74 -12.46 -1.35
CA CYS A 191 1.80 -12.29 -2.36
C CYS A 191 3.13 -11.89 -1.71
N PHE A 192 3.09 -10.97 -0.73
CA PHE A 192 4.31 -10.45 -0.10
C PHE A 192 4.61 -11.05 1.27
N GLY A 193 3.78 -11.93 1.83
CA GLY A 193 4.05 -12.53 3.14
C GLY A 193 4.01 -11.55 4.31
N VAL A 194 3.41 -10.37 4.14
CA VAL A 194 3.36 -9.35 5.20
C VAL A 194 2.36 -9.79 6.27
N GLU A 195 2.83 -9.95 7.50
CA GLU A 195 1.99 -10.30 8.65
C GLU A 195 1.03 -9.16 9.00
N LEU A 196 -0.22 -9.18 8.53
CA LEU A 196 -1.26 -8.24 8.93
C LEU A 196 -2.12 -8.81 10.07
N THR A 197 -2.33 -8.00 11.11
CA THR A 197 -3.23 -8.37 12.20
C THR A 197 -4.70 -8.19 11.78
N ALA A 198 -5.63 -8.84 12.49
CA ALA A 198 -7.06 -8.60 12.27
C ALA A 198 -7.43 -7.12 12.46
N ALA A 199 -6.75 -6.42 13.37
CA ALA A 199 -6.92 -4.99 13.60
C ALA A 199 -6.42 -4.15 12.41
N ASP A 200 -5.31 -4.54 11.77
CA ASP A 200 -4.79 -3.87 10.56
C ASP A 200 -5.82 -3.97 9.43
N ILE A 201 -6.35 -5.18 9.17
CA ILE A 201 -7.33 -5.44 8.10
C ILE A 201 -8.64 -4.70 8.37
N THR A 202 -9.12 -4.72 9.61
CA THR A 202 -10.36 -4.04 10.01
C THR A 202 -10.22 -2.53 9.87
N SER A 203 -9.11 -1.96 10.36
CA SER A 203 -8.84 -0.51 10.26
C SER A 203 -8.66 -0.07 8.81
N PHE A 204 -7.97 -0.85 7.99
CA PHE A 204 -7.84 -0.55 6.57
C PHE A 204 -9.19 -0.58 5.87
N SER A 205 -10.02 -1.58 6.16
CA SER A 205 -11.36 -1.72 5.58
C SER A 205 -12.28 -0.56 5.98
N SER A 206 -12.25 -0.13 7.24
CA SER A 206 -13.05 1.01 7.69
C SER A 206 -12.64 2.31 7.00
N TYR A 207 -11.34 2.57 6.85
CA TYR A 207 -10.86 3.73 6.10
C TYR A 207 -11.17 3.64 4.61
N ARG A 208 -11.10 2.46 3.99
CA ARG A 208 -11.54 2.27 2.60
C ARG A 208 -13.02 2.62 2.44
N ASP A 209 -13.86 2.15 3.35
CA ASP A 209 -15.30 2.39 3.28
C ASP A 209 -15.62 3.88 3.51
N LEU A 210 -14.92 4.53 4.45
CA LEU A 210 -14.99 5.98 4.63
C LEU A 210 -14.57 6.73 3.34
N ARG A 211 -13.46 6.33 2.70
CA ARG A 211 -13.00 6.91 1.43
C ARG A 211 -14.05 6.77 0.34
N ASN A 212 -14.66 5.59 0.21
CA ASN A 212 -15.73 5.38 -0.76
C ASN A 212 -16.95 6.26 -0.46
N ASN A 213 -17.36 6.38 0.80
CA ASN A 213 -18.47 7.25 1.18
C ASN A 213 -18.19 8.72 0.88
N VAL A 214 -16.97 9.18 1.15
CA VAL A 214 -16.54 10.55 0.84
C VAL A 214 -16.53 10.80 -0.68
N VAL A 215 -15.91 9.91 -1.47
CA VAL A 215 -15.80 10.05 -2.93
C VAL A 215 -17.17 9.97 -3.62
N HIS A 216 -18.10 9.18 -3.08
CA HIS A 216 -19.47 9.07 -3.59
C HIS A 216 -20.43 10.12 -3.00
N GLY A 217 -19.93 11.11 -2.26
CA GLY A 217 -20.75 12.20 -1.70
C GLY A 217 -21.70 11.80 -0.57
N LYS A 218 -21.58 10.59 -0.03
CA LYS A 218 -22.37 10.09 1.12
C LYS A 218 -21.89 10.69 2.44
N THR A 219 -20.61 11.05 2.52
CA THR A 219 -20.00 11.70 3.68
C THR A 219 -19.48 13.08 3.26
N LEU A 220 -20.12 14.14 3.77
CA LEU A 220 -19.79 15.52 3.39
C LEU A 220 -18.56 16.06 4.12
N THR A 221 -18.26 15.51 5.30
CA THR A 221 -17.24 16.02 6.21
C THR A 221 -16.44 14.88 6.84
N VAL A 222 -15.13 15.08 6.98
CA VAL A 222 -14.25 14.21 7.78
C VAL A 222 -13.55 15.13 8.78
N GLU A 223 -13.63 14.78 10.06
CA GLU A 223 -13.01 15.59 11.10
C GLU A 223 -11.48 15.54 10.96
N PHE A 224 -10.81 16.66 11.24
CA PHE A 224 -9.37 16.76 11.03
C PHE A 224 -8.58 15.73 11.86
N ASN A 225 -9.05 15.41 13.07
CA ASN A 225 -8.45 14.38 13.94
C ASN A 225 -8.60 12.97 13.35
N GLU A 226 -9.74 12.68 12.74
CA GLU A 226 -9.99 11.40 12.06
C GLU A 226 -9.08 11.23 10.85
N ALA A 227 -8.93 12.29 10.05
CA ALA A 227 -8.01 12.31 8.92
C ALA A 227 -6.54 12.11 9.35
N ASN A 228 -6.12 12.71 10.47
CA ASN A 228 -4.79 12.49 11.04
C ASN A 228 -4.59 11.06 11.53
N ALA A 229 -5.59 10.47 12.17
CA ALA A 229 -5.54 9.08 12.60
C ALA A 229 -5.40 8.12 11.40
N ALA A 230 -6.19 8.34 10.35
CA ALA A 230 -6.10 7.58 9.11
C ALA A 230 -4.73 7.71 8.45
N ASN A 231 -4.19 8.92 8.36
CA ASN A 231 -2.84 9.16 7.81
C ASN A 231 -1.77 8.41 8.62
N LYS A 232 -1.80 8.53 9.96
CA LYS A 232 -0.86 7.82 10.84
C LYS A 232 -0.92 6.31 10.63
N PHE A 233 -2.13 5.75 10.54
CA PHE A 233 -2.34 4.33 10.26
C PHE A 233 -1.78 3.93 8.89
N LEU A 234 -2.19 4.60 7.82
CA LEU A 234 -1.75 4.28 6.45
C LEU A 234 -0.24 4.39 6.29
N ARG A 235 0.39 5.39 6.90
CA ARG A 235 1.85 5.55 6.90
C ARG A 235 2.55 4.42 7.66
N ALA A 236 2.03 4.01 8.81
CA ALA A 236 2.58 2.90 9.57
C ALA A 236 2.46 1.57 8.81
N LEU A 237 1.29 1.33 8.19
CA LEU A 237 1.05 0.17 7.33
C LEU A 237 1.99 0.17 6.12
N ALA A 238 2.16 1.30 5.45
CA ALA A 238 3.08 1.43 4.32
C ALA A 238 4.52 1.11 4.72
N LEU A 239 5.00 1.67 5.84
CA LEU A 239 6.35 1.41 6.35
C LEU A 239 6.55 -0.07 6.70
N LYS A 240 5.53 -0.72 7.28
CA LYS A 240 5.55 -2.15 7.60
C LYS A 240 5.69 -3.00 6.33
N ILE A 241 4.88 -2.71 5.31
CA ILE A 241 4.94 -3.38 4.00
C ILE A 241 6.30 -3.13 3.34
N ASP A 242 6.74 -1.87 3.28
CA ASP A 242 7.99 -1.48 2.61
C ASP A 242 9.21 -2.19 3.21
N LYS A 243 9.36 -2.16 4.53
CA LYS A 243 10.46 -2.84 5.22
C LYS A 243 10.48 -4.34 4.92
N HIS A 244 9.31 -4.98 4.88
CA HIS A 244 9.20 -6.40 4.58
C HIS A 244 9.60 -6.68 3.13
N VAL A 245 9.04 -5.94 2.18
CA VAL A 245 9.32 -6.12 0.74
C VAL A 245 10.78 -5.85 0.41
N VAL A 246 11.36 -4.77 0.94
CA VAL A 246 12.79 -4.45 0.74
C VAL A 246 13.68 -5.58 1.27
N ARG A 247 13.36 -6.13 2.45
CA ARG A 247 14.16 -7.18 3.08
C ARG A 247 14.10 -8.52 2.33
N HIS A 248 12.95 -8.86 1.75
CA HIS A 248 12.69 -10.21 1.25
C HIS A 248 12.58 -10.31 -0.27
N PHE A 249 12.22 -9.23 -0.97
CA PHE A 249 11.93 -9.24 -2.41
C PHE A 249 12.90 -8.38 -3.22
N LEU A 250 13.53 -7.36 -2.65
CA LEU A 250 14.58 -6.58 -3.33
C LEU A 250 15.95 -7.21 -3.11
N VAL A 251 16.05 -8.50 -3.42
CA VAL A 251 17.26 -9.32 -3.31
C VAL A 251 17.66 -9.76 -4.70
N ILE A 252 18.93 -9.53 -5.06
CA ILE A 252 19.44 -9.96 -6.36
C ILE A 252 19.47 -11.48 -6.39
N GLU A 253 18.80 -12.02 -7.40
CA GLU A 253 18.81 -13.44 -7.73
C GLU A 253 19.61 -13.62 -9.02
N ILE A 254 20.74 -14.32 -8.91
CA ILE A 254 21.66 -14.66 -10.02
C ILE A 254 21.44 -16.12 -10.39
#